data_AF-A0A182EET3-F1
#
_entry.id   AF-A0A182EET3-F1
#
_cell.length_a   1.000
_cell.length_b   1.000
_cell.length_c   1.000
_cell.angle_alpha   90.00
_cell.angle_beta   90.00
_cell.angle_gamma   90.00
#
_symmetry.space_group_name_H-M   'P 1'
#
loop_
_entity.id
_entity.type
_entity.pdbx_description
1 polymer ?
#
loop_
_entity_poly.entity_id
_entity_poly.type
_entity_poly.pdbx_seq_one_letter_code
_entity_poly.pdbx_strand_id
1 'polypeptide(L)'
;VENLRDQLQDTTSRLGETRSENERLRCLFLSSDAQGLSQLRRSLTAAEEDVIRKREEMETLRKQLATPTREIDQQYEIRHKQIIEQFANLLKVQVGALSRFVHCQTGSVEYAELRQCIDQLIRKVAGLDEVTQTDGKMNLIEEILNNVSEAYEQVNKVLRRTQRETQEKEVYTEQPEEIVDEVQDLENELEELQAAHAEEIESMQSKFEHQLKLLRERLHHEENRRKKAQEELQTLNSLNDHSLSTMKKTHEEMLAEQRQQYEEQIIALREEHAAELQEEKKATRMALDAVQRAHDAELRSINEKVRNIGANGGNIKISPQATISAELRTDVQSSRQNKMLEQMSNELAQLSALYSAKCLENSQLDEKMSLLLADKENQSSLNDVEVQNRRLHRELRQKDTIIEELRRTVAFLERRNVDSANEEHPVNFEERVDDVPLLQEESVTSQPLQIHSPTLQQQITRNFSSLNSNNNNKNSTATQPTIVISSTCRPLSGQGVKFRRNRQMTLKMTSRRNDIRFLSNPAIPVSQLTNDYPASELRRSMFIPVSERRKFFETIAEYSHPF
;
A
#
# COMPACT_ATOMS: atom_id res chain seq x y z
N VAL A 1 -8.99 -33.99 -9.06
CA VAL A 1 -10.08 -33.34 -9.84
C VAL A 1 -11.17 -32.80 -8.92
N GLU A 2 -11.56 -33.51 -7.87
CA GLU A 2 -12.56 -33.05 -6.87
C GLU A 2 -12.20 -31.71 -6.20
N ASN A 3 -10.95 -31.52 -5.75
CA ASN A 3 -10.51 -30.27 -5.11
C ASN A 3 -10.66 -29.02 -6.02
N LEU A 4 -10.43 -29.16 -7.33
CA LEU A 4 -10.63 -28.07 -8.30
C LEU A 4 -12.11 -27.79 -8.55
N ARG A 5 -12.95 -28.82 -8.52
CA ARG A 5 -14.42 -28.68 -8.62
C ARG A 5 -14.96 -27.96 -7.39
N ASP A 6 -14.49 -28.31 -6.21
CA ASP A 6 -14.92 -27.69 -4.95
C ASP A 6 -14.46 -26.23 -4.87
N GLN A 7 -13.24 -25.92 -5.32
CA GLN A 7 -12.76 -24.53 -5.45
C GLN A 7 -13.55 -23.73 -6.49
N LEU A 8 -13.94 -24.35 -7.62
CA LEU A 8 -14.81 -23.71 -8.61
C LEU A 8 -16.23 -23.47 -8.06
N GLN A 9 -16.75 -24.41 -7.29
CA GLN A 9 -18.05 -24.29 -6.63
C GLN A 9 -18.03 -23.17 -5.58
N ASP A 10 -16.97 -23.08 -4.77
CA ASP A 10 -16.79 -22.06 -3.75
C ASP A 10 -16.61 -20.66 -4.38
N THR A 11 -15.78 -20.55 -5.42
CA THR A 11 -15.61 -19.28 -6.15
C THR A 11 -16.89 -18.84 -6.85
N THR A 12 -17.66 -19.76 -7.41
CA THR A 12 -18.97 -19.46 -8.03
C THR A 12 -19.98 -19.00 -6.98
N SER A 13 -19.98 -19.61 -5.80
CA SER A 13 -20.86 -19.23 -4.68
C SER A 13 -20.52 -17.83 -4.17
N ARG A 14 -19.23 -17.55 -3.95
CA ARG A 14 -18.72 -16.22 -3.55
C ARG A 14 -19.01 -15.14 -4.59
N LEU A 15 -18.94 -15.48 -5.88
CA LEU A 15 -19.31 -14.57 -6.97
C LEU A 15 -20.82 -14.26 -6.94
N GLY A 16 -21.64 -15.27 -6.68
CA GLY A 16 -23.09 -15.12 -6.51
C GLY A 16 -23.45 -14.19 -5.35
N GLU A 17 -22.82 -14.37 -4.19
CA GLU A 17 -22.96 -13.48 -3.03
C GLU A 17 -22.57 -12.04 -3.38
N THR A 18 -21.43 -11.87 -4.05
CA THR A 18 -20.94 -10.55 -4.49
C THR A 18 -21.90 -9.87 -5.47
N ARG A 19 -22.53 -10.64 -6.35
CA ARG A 19 -23.53 -10.13 -7.31
C ARG A 19 -24.81 -9.69 -6.59
N SER A 20 -25.29 -10.50 -5.65
CA SER A 20 -26.48 -10.17 -4.84
C SER A 20 -26.28 -8.93 -3.96
N GLU A 21 -25.09 -8.77 -3.39
CA GLU A 21 -24.70 -7.60 -2.61
C GLU A 21 -24.62 -6.34 -3.50
N ASN A 22 -24.11 -6.47 -4.73
CA ASN A 22 -24.10 -5.36 -5.71
C ASN A 22 -25.51 -4.93 -6.10
N GLU A 23 -26.42 -5.88 -6.34
CA GLU A 23 -27.84 -5.59 -6.62
C GLU A 23 -28.48 -4.83 -5.43
N ARG A 24 -28.21 -5.29 -4.21
CA ARG A 24 -28.68 -4.65 -2.97
C ARG A 24 -28.15 -3.22 -2.81
N LEU A 25 -26.87 -3.00 -3.12
CA LEU A 25 -26.24 -1.67 -3.06
C LEU A 25 -26.80 -0.73 -4.13
N ARG A 26 -27.10 -1.23 -5.34
CA ARG A 26 -27.80 -0.46 -6.38
C ARG A 26 -29.18 -0.01 -5.93
N CYS A 27 -29.95 -0.90 -5.32
CA CYS A 27 -31.27 -0.55 -4.77
C CYS A 27 -31.16 0.54 -3.69
N LEU A 28 -30.18 0.44 -2.78
CA LEU A 28 -29.94 1.46 -1.76
C LEU A 28 -29.50 2.81 -2.36
N PHE A 29 -28.81 2.79 -3.50
CA PHE A 29 -28.34 4.00 -4.18
C PHE A 29 -29.48 4.74 -4.86
N LEU A 30 -30.41 3.99 -5.44
CA LEU A 30 -31.60 4.52 -6.10
C LEU A 30 -32.67 5.02 -5.12
N SER A 31 -32.69 4.51 -3.89
CA SER A 31 -33.73 4.86 -2.90
C SER A 31 -33.61 6.27 -2.29
N SER A 32 -32.53 7.03 -2.51
CA SER A 32 -32.29 8.41 -1.98
C SER A 32 -32.52 8.66 -0.47
N ASP A 33 -32.86 7.62 0.31
CA ASP A 33 -33.05 7.72 1.74
C ASP A 33 -31.71 7.89 2.47
N ALA A 34 -31.68 8.77 3.47
CA ALA A 34 -30.49 9.02 4.29
C ALA A 34 -29.91 7.72 4.92
N GLN A 35 -30.77 6.73 5.17
CA GLN A 35 -30.38 5.42 5.67
C GLN A 35 -29.68 4.57 4.60
N GLY A 36 -30.11 4.66 3.33
CA GLY A 36 -29.47 3.99 2.19
C GLY A 36 -28.06 4.54 1.91
N LEU A 37 -27.91 5.86 1.93
CA LEU A 37 -26.58 6.52 1.84
C LEU A 37 -25.64 6.10 2.98
N SER A 38 -26.14 5.99 4.22
CA SER A 38 -25.34 5.52 5.36
C SER A 38 -24.88 4.06 5.21
N GLN A 39 -25.67 3.24 4.53
CA GLN A 39 -25.38 1.82 4.33
C GLN A 39 -24.43 1.61 3.15
N LEU A 40 -24.57 2.39 2.08
CA LEU A 40 -23.59 2.49 0.99
C LEU A 40 -22.23 2.95 1.47
N ARG A 41 -22.16 3.98 2.32
CA ARG A 41 -20.90 4.43 2.93
C ARG A 41 -20.23 3.30 3.72
N ARG A 42 -20.99 2.55 4.52
CA ARG A 42 -20.46 1.39 5.27
C ARG A 42 -19.98 0.26 4.36
N SER A 43 -20.74 -0.09 3.32
CA SER A 43 -20.33 -1.13 2.37
C SER A 43 -19.12 -0.70 1.54
N LEU A 44 -19.00 0.58 1.17
CA LEU A 44 -17.83 1.14 0.50
C LEU A 44 -16.59 1.05 1.40
N THR A 45 -16.71 1.44 2.67
CA THR A 45 -15.60 1.31 3.64
C THR A 45 -15.17 -0.15 3.81
N ALA A 46 -16.11 -1.10 3.88
CA ALA A 46 -15.78 -2.52 3.99
C ALA A 46 -15.08 -3.07 2.73
N ALA A 47 -15.49 -2.61 1.54
CA ALA A 47 -14.84 -2.97 0.28
C ALA A 47 -13.43 -2.36 0.16
N GLU A 48 -13.24 -1.11 0.60
CA GLU A 48 -11.94 -0.45 0.65
C GLU A 48 -10.96 -1.20 1.58
N GLU A 49 -11.43 -1.61 2.75
CA GLU A 49 -10.64 -2.43 3.69
C GLU A 49 -10.24 -3.79 3.09
N ASP A 50 -11.11 -4.41 2.29
CA ASP A 50 -10.80 -5.70 1.66
C ASP A 50 -9.75 -5.56 0.54
N VAL A 51 -9.84 -4.49 -0.25
CA VAL A 51 -8.81 -4.15 -1.25
C VAL A 51 -7.46 -3.91 -0.59
N ILE A 52 -7.44 -3.23 0.57
CA ILE A 52 -6.19 -3.00 1.32
C ILE A 52 -5.60 -4.32 1.80
N ARG A 53 -6.39 -5.20 2.42
CA ARG A 53 -5.93 -6.54 2.84
C ARG A 53 -5.37 -7.34 1.67
N LYS A 54 -6.05 -7.34 0.53
CA LYS A 54 -5.59 -8.06 -0.67
C LYS A 54 -4.31 -7.48 -1.25
N ARG A 55 -4.10 -6.17 -1.17
CA ARG A 55 -2.84 -5.53 -1.55
C ARG A 55 -1.70 -5.90 -0.60
N GLU A 56 -1.95 -5.93 0.70
CA GLU A 56 -0.97 -6.38 1.69
C GLU A 56 -0.60 -7.86 1.48
N GLU A 57 -1.58 -8.72 1.22
CA GLU A 57 -1.36 -10.13 0.88
C GLU A 57 -0.51 -10.27 -0.40
N MET A 58 -0.85 -9.55 -1.47
CA MET A 58 -0.03 -9.52 -2.70
C MET A 58 1.39 -9.00 -2.45
N GLU A 59 1.57 -8.02 -1.56
CA GLU A 59 2.88 -7.49 -1.22
C GLU A 59 3.70 -8.50 -0.39
N THR A 60 3.05 -9.27 0.50
CA THR A 60 3.71 -10.38 1.20
C THR A 60 4.11 -11.49 0.25
N LEU A 61 3.23 -11.87 -0.69
CA LEU A 61 3.53 -12.86 -1.73
C LEU A 61 4.66 -12.35 -2.63
N ARG A 62 4.63 -11.08 -3.04
CA ARG A 62 5.74 -10.46 -3.78
C ARG A 62 7.05 -10.51 -3.02
N LYS A 63 7.04 -10.22 -1.72
CA LYS A 63 8.24 -10.31 -0.88
C LYS A 63 8.77 -11.74 -0.76
N GLN A 64 7.88 -12.73 -0.66
CA GLN A 64 8.23 -14.14 -0.67
C GLN A 64 8.79 -14.60 -2.03
N LEU A 65 8.28 -14.06 -3.14
CA LEU A 65 8.82 -14.27 -4.49
C LEU A 65 10.11 -13.49 -4.76
N ALA A 66 10.30 -12.32 -4.14
CA ALA A 66 11.45 -11.44 -4.33
C ALA A 66 12.63 -11.77 -3.41
N THR A 67 12.40 -12.46 -2.29
CA THR A 67 13.49 -13.16 -1.59
C THR A 67 14.01 -14.25 -2.52
N PRO A 68 15.28 -14.19 -2.97
CA PRO A 68 15.83 -15.28 -3.74
C PRO A 68 15.68 -16.54 -2.90
N THR A 69 14.99 -17.52 -3.44
CA THR A 69 14.86 -18.87 -2.90
C THR A 69 16.28 -19.45 -2.77
N ARG A 70 16.98 -19.08 -1.69
CA ARG A 70 18.29 -19.64 -1.32
C ARG A 70 18.24 -21.17 -1.31
N GLU A 71 17.08 -21.73 -1.03
CA GLU A 71 16.79 -23.17 -1.09
C GLU A 71 16.92 -23.73 -2.51
N ILE A 72 16.41 -23.03 -3.53
CA ILE A 72 16.49 -23.47 -4.92
C ILE A 72 17.94 -23.34 -5.43
N ASP A 73 18.62 -22.22 -5.16
CA ASP A 73 20.01 -22.01 -5.59
C ASP A 73 20.97 -22.99 -4.90
N GLN A 74 20.79 -23.27 -3.61
CA GLN A 74 21.55 -24.30 -2.89
C GLN A 74 21.28 -25.70 -3.44
N GLN A 75 20.03 -26.00 -3.83
CA GLN A 75 19.67 -27.29 -4.39
C GLN A 75 20.28 -27.49 -5.80
N TYR A 76 20.40 -26.43 -6.60
CA TYR A 76 21.14 -26.48 -7.86
C TYR A 76 22.64 -26.68 -7.63
N GLU A 77 23.24 -26.01 -6.65
CA GLU A 77 24.67 -26.15 -6.35
C GLU A 77 25.02 -27.56 -5.82
N ILE A 78 24.17 -28.14 -4.96
CA ILE A 78 24.31 -29.51 -4.46
C ILE A 78 24.17 -30.51 -5.62
N ARG A 79 23.17 -30.33 -6.49
CA ARG A 79 22.98 -31.20 -7.66
C ARG A 79 24.16 -31.12 -8.62
N HIS A 80 24.69 -29.92 -8.86
CA HIS A 80 25.85 -29.70 -9.72
C HIS A 80 27.09 -30.42 -9.19
N LYS A 81 27.36 -30.32 -7.87
CA LYS A 81 28.46 -31.06 -7.22
C LYS A 81 28.31 -32.57 -7.36
N GLN A 82 27.10 -33.10 -7.16
CA GLN A 82 26.81 -34.53 -7.34
C GLN A 82 27.05 -35.00 -8.77
N ILE A 83 26.65 -34.22 -9.78
CA ILE A 83 26.86 -34.55 -11.20
C ILE A 83 28.35 -34.60 -11.53
N ILE A 84 29.13 -33.61 -11.08
CA ILE A 84 30.60 -33.58 -11.27
C ILE A 84 31.26 -34.83 -10.67
N GLU A 85 30.84 -35.23 -9.47
CA GLU A 85 31.36 -36.42 -8.79
C GLU A 85 30.98 -37.72 -9.53
N GLN A 86 29.77 -37.80 -10.08
CA GLN A 86 29.34 -38.93 -10.92
C GLN A 86 30.20 -39.05 -12.18
N PHE A 87 30.50 -37.94 -12.87
CA PHE A 87 31.37 -37.95 -14.05
C PHE A 87 32.81 -38.37 -13.70
N ALA A 88 33.37 -37.87 -12.59
CA ALA A 88 34.70 -38.28 -12.13
C ALA A 88 34.75 -39.79 -11.83
N ASN A 89 33.72 -40.34 -11.19
CA ASN A 89 33.61 -41.77 -10.92
C ASN A 89 33.47 -42.60 -12.20
N LEU A 90 32.66 -42.14 -13.17
CA LEU A 90 32.53 -42.80 -14.47
C LEU A 90 33.87 -42.85 -15.20
N LEU A 91 34.63 -41.76 -15.21
CA LEU A 91 35.97 -41.69 -15.79
C LEU A 91 36.94 -42.68 -15.13
N LYS A 92 36.92 -42.79 -13.79
CA LYS A 92 37.71 -43.79 -13.04
C LYS A 92 37.39 -45.21 -13.48
N VAL A 93 36.11 -45.54 -13.63
CA VAL A 93 35.66 -46.87 -14.06
C VAL A 93 36.08 -47.14 -15.50
N GLN A 94 35.87 -46.18 -16.41
CA GLN A 94 36.20 -46.33 -17.83
C GLN A 94 37.71 -46.49 -18.05
N VAL A 95 38.54 -45.64 -17.44
CA VAL A 95 39.99 -45.74 -17.53
C VAL A 95 40.50 -47.02 -16.86
N GLY A 96 39.90 -47.44 -15.74
CA GLY A 96 40.22 -48.71 -15.10
C GLY A 96 39.89 -49.93 -15.98
N ALA A 97 38.76 -49.90 -16.69
CA ALA A 97 38.38 -50.94 -17.64
C ALA A 97 39.32 -50.99 -18.85
N LEU A 98 39.63 -49.84 -19.44
CA LEU A 98 40.62 -49.69 -20.53
C LEU A 98 42.00 -50.20 -20.10
N SER A 99 42.44 -49.83 -18.89
CA SER A 99 43.71 -50.30 -18.33
C SER A 99 43.74 -51.82 -18.22
N ARG A 100 42.72 -52.45 -17.64
CA ARG A 100 42.64 -53.91 -17.57
C ARG A 100 42.67 -54.55 -18.95
N PHE A 101 41.86 -54.08 -19.89
CA PHE A 101 41.80 -54.64 -21.24
C PHE A 101 43.16 -54.59 -21.94
N VAL A 102 43.80 -53.42 -21.95
CA VAL A 102 45.05 -53.19 -22.68
C VAL A 102 46.23 -53.87 -21.99
N HIS A 103 46.26 -53.93 -20.65
CA HIS A 103 47.31 -54.62 -19.91
C HIS A 103 47.17 -56.14 -19.89
N CYS A 104 45.99 -56.69 -20.16
CA CYS A 104 45.81 -58.13 -20.39
C CYS A 104 46.44 -58.61 -21.71
N GLN A 105 46.71 -57.71 -22.66
CA GLN A 105 47.31 -58.03 -23.97
C GLN A 105 48.85 -57.96 -23.96
N THR A 106 49.47 -58.48 -22.88
CA THR A 106 50.86 -58.20 -22.52
C THR A 106 51.89 -58.52 -23.62
N GLY A 107 51.60 -59.49 -24.48
CA GLY A 107 52.46 -59.96 -25.56
C GLY A 107 52.33 -59.25 -26.92
N SER A 108 51.35 -58.35 -27.12
CA SER A 108 51.19 -57.63 -28.38
C SER A 108 51.89 -56.26 -28.36
N VAL A 109 52.83 -56.08 -29.29
CA VAL A 109 53.59 -54.83 -29.47
C VAL A 109 52.67 -53.67 -29.86
N GLU A 110 51.55 -53.97 -30.54
CA GLU A 110 50.57 -52.98 -31.00
C GLU A 110 49.87 -52.24 -29.85
N TYR A 111 49.86 -52.81 -28.65
CA TYR A 111 49.27 -52.20 -27.45
C TYR A 111 50.29 -51.46 -26.59
N ALA A 112 51.58 -51.38 -26.98
CA ALA A 112 52.62 -50.77 -26.15
C ALA A 112 52.43 -49.24 -25.99
N GLU A 113 52.17 -48.52 -27.07
CA GLU A 113 51.91 -47.07 -27.05
C GLU A 113 50.59 -46.75 -26.33
N LEU A 114 49.59 -47.61 -26.50
CA LEU A 114 48.28 -47.48 -25.85
C LEU A 114 48.35 -47.71 -24.33
N ARG A 115 49.22 -48.61 -23.86
CA ARG A 115 49.51 -48.78 -22.41
C ARG A 115 50.03 -47.47 -21.81
N GLN A 116 51.01 -46.85 -22.46
CA GLN A 116 51.59 -45.59 -21.99
C GLN A 116 50.57 -44.44 -21.98
N CYS A 117 49.67 -44.38 -22.98
CA CYS A 117 48.56 -43.43 -23.03
C CYS A 117 47.59 -43.64 -21.86
N ILE A 118 47.20 -44.89 -21.60
CA ILE A 118 46.27 -45.21 -20.50
C ILE A 118 46.90 -44.95 -19.13
N ASP A 119 48.20 -45.20 -18.94
CA ASP A 119 48.90 -44.86 -17.69
C ASP A 119 48.99 -43.35 -17.43
N GLN A 120 48.98 -42.54 -18.49
CA GLN A 120 48.84 -41.09 -18.36
C GLN A 120 47.40 -40.70 -17.99
N LEU A 121 46.40 -41.35 -18.58
CA LEU A 121 44.99 -41.17 -18.24
C LEU A 121 44.69 -41.54 -16.77
N ILE A 122 45.26 -42.64 -16.27
CA ILE A 122 45.11 -43.05 -14.86
C ILE A 122 45.62 -41.96 -13.92
N ARG A 123 46.78 -41.37 -14.22
CA ARG A 123 47.36 -40.28 -13.42
C ARG A 123 46.51 -39.01 -13.49
N LYS A 124 46.01 -38.63 -14.67
CA LYS A 124 45.11 -37.47 -14.83
C LYS A 124 43.79 -37.65 -14.08
N VAL A 125 43.20 -38.84 -14.14
CA VAL A 125 41.95 -39.17 -13.43
C VAL A 125 42.13 -39.24 -11.92
N ALA A 126 43.28 -39.72 -11.43
CA ALA A 126 43.60 -39.67 -10.00
C ALA A 126 43.73 -38.24 -9.48
N GLY A 127 44.26 -37.32 -10.30
CA GLY A 127 44.35 -35.89 -9.98
C GLY A 127 43.01 -35.15 -9.89
N LEU A 128 41.89 -35.75 -10.33
CA LEU A 128 40.54 -35.15 -10.19
C LEU A 128 40.10 -35.00 -8.72
N ASP A 129 40.66 -35.82 -7.83
CA ASP A 129 40.37 -35.78 -6.39
C ASP A 129 41.06 -34.59 -5.69
N GLU A 130 42.16 -34.08 -6.26
CA GLU A 130 42.97 -33.01 -5.68
C GLU A 130 42.45 -31.60 -6.00
N VAL A 131 41.73 -31.44 -7.11
CA VAL A 131 41.08 -30.16 -7.45
C VAL A 131 39.95 -29.93 -6.43
N THR A 132 39.72 -28.70 -5.97
CA THR A 132 38.63 -28.38 -5.02
C THR A 132 37.57 -27.44 -5.60
N GLN A 133 37.91 -26.70 -6.65
CA GLN A 133 36.99 -25.80 -7.35
C GLN A 133 36.16 -26.57 -8.39
N THR A 134 34.83 -26.40 -8.37
CA THR A 134 33.89 -27.11 -9.26
C THR A 134 34.10 -26.77 -10.73
N ASP A 135 34.39 -25.51 -11.05
CA ASP A 135 34.54 -25.06 -12.44
C ASP A 135 35.85 -25.57 -13.05
N GLY A 136 36.93 -25.56 -12.25
CA GLY A 136 38.20 -26.19 -12.63
C GLY A 136 38.09 -27.70 -12.80
N LYS A 137 37.28 -28.38 -11.97
CA LYS A 137 36.99 -29.81 -12.11
C LYS A 137 36.26 -30.13 -13.40
N MET A 138 35.24 -29.36 -13.76
CA MET A 138 34.43 -29.64 -14.95
C MET A 138 35.27 -29.54 -16.24
N ASN A 139 36.10 -28.50 -16.36
CA ASN A 139 37.00 -28.34 -17.52
C ASN A 139 38.01 -29.49 -17.63
N LEU A 140 38.54 -29.96 -16.49
CA LEU A 140 39.45 -31.10 -16.45
C LEU A 140 38.74 -32.42 -16.78
N ILE A 141 37.49 -32.61 -16.33
CA ILE A 141 36.64 -33.75 -16.70
C ILE A 141 36.40 -33.78 -18.21
N GLU A 142 36.11 -32.63 -18.82
CA GLU A 142 35.91 -32.52 -20.27
C GLU A 142 37.19 -32.89 -21.05
N GLU A 143 38.35 -32.38 -20.63
CA GLU A 143 39.64 -32.74 -21.23
C GLU A 143 39.89 -34.26 -21.11
N ILE A 144 39.65 -34.84 -19.94
CA ILE A 144 39.85 -36.27 -19.70
C ILE A 144 38.86 -37.11 -20.52
N LEU A 145 37.59 -36.71 -20.63
CA LEU A 145 36.58 -37.39 -21.46
C LEU A 145 37.03 -37.48 -22.93
N ASN A 146 37.57 -36.38 -23.47
CA ASN A 146 38.11 -36.36 -24.83
C ASN A 146 39.29 -37.34 -24.99
N ASN A 147 40.21 -37.34 -24.02
CA ASN A 147 41.35 -38.26 -24.01
C ASN A 147 40.90 -39.74 -23.87
N VAL A 148 39.85 -40.02 -23.09
CA VAL A 148 39.26 -41.37 -22.96
C VAL A 148 38.58 -41.80 -24.26
N SER A 149 37.86 -40.89 -24.92
CA SER A 149 37.24 -41.15 -26.22
C SER A 149 38.29 -41.51 -27.28
N GLU A 150 39.40 -40.77 -27.32
CA GLU A 150 40.52 -41.05 -28.20
C GLU A 150 41.15 -42.43 -27.90
N ALA A 151 41.32 -42.77 -26.62
CA ALA A 151 41.83 -44.09 -26.22
C ALA A 151 40.92 -45.24 -26.69
N TYR A 152 39.59 -45.11 -26.59
CA TYR A 152 38.65 -46.09 -27.14
C TYR A 152 38.75 -46.20 -28.67
N GLU A 153 38.98 -45.10 -29.39
CA GLU A 153 39.18 -45.13 -30.84
C GLU A 153 40.48 -45.84 -31.21
N GLN A 154 41.56 -45.61 -30.46
CA GLN A 154 42.84 -46.30 -30.64
C GLN A 154 42.71 -47.81 -30.36
N VAL A 155 42.01 -48.20 -29.28
CA VAL A 155 41.65 -49.61 -29.02
C VAL A 155 40.93 -50.23 -30.22
N ASN A 156 39.92 -49.54 -30.77
CA ASN A 156 39.14 -50.02 -31.91
C ASN A 156 40.00 -50.19 -33.18
N LYS A 157 40.93 -49.26 -33.43
CA LYS A 157 41.88 -49.34 -34.55
C LYS A 157 42.81 -50.55 -34.43
N VAL A 158 43.33 -50.84 -33.24
CA VAL A 158 44.17 -52.03 -33.00
C VAL A 158 43.34 -53.31 -33.12
N LEU A 159 42.16 -53.36 -32.49
CA LEU A 159 41.25 -54.52 -32.55
C LEU A 159 40.88 -54.90 -34.00
N ARG A 160 40.55 -53.91 -34.85
CA ARG A 160 40.24 -54.15 -36.27
C ARG A 160 41.44 -54.62 -37.10
N ARG A 161 42.67 -54.31 -36.70
CA ARG A 161 43.88 -54.85 -37.35
C ARG A 161 44.08 -56.31 -36.96
N THR A 162 43.99 -56.60 -35.66
CA THR A 162 44.09 -57.97 -35.13
C THR A 162 42.99 -58.89 -35.71
N GLN A 163 41.76 -58.39 -35.89
CA GLN A 163 40.64 -59.18 -36.45
C GLN A 163 40.79 -59.49 -37.95
N ARG A 164 41.37 -58.56 -38.75
CA ARG A 164 41.64 -58.81 -40.17
C ARG A 164 42.70 -59.90 -40.39
N GLU A 165 43.66 -60.02 -39.48
CA GLU A 165 44.68 -61.08 -39.51
C GLU A 165 44.12 -62.47 -39.10
N THR A 166 42.99 -62.51 -38.39
CA THR A 166 42.31 -63.76 -38.01
C THR A 166 41.34 -64.24 -39.09
N GLN A 167 40.72 -63.32 -39.84
CA GLN A 167 39.72 -63.63 -40.87
C GLN A 167 40.31 -64.23 -42.17
N GLU A 168 41.62 -64.13 -42.42
CA GLU A 168 42.27 -64.78 -43.57
C GLU A 168 42.48 -66.30 -43.40
N LYS A 169 42.19 -66.87 -42.22
CA LYS A 169 42.47 -68.28 -41.91
C LYS A 169 41.26 -69.21 -41.79
N GLU A 170 40.05 -68.69 -41.77
CA GLU A 170 38.83 -69.50 -41.65
C GLU A 170 37.79 -68.95 -42.62
N VAL A 171 37.56 -69.62 -43.75
CA VAL A 171 36.22 -69.89 -44.34
C VAL A 171 36.45 -70.75 -45.60
N TYR A 172 36.30 -72.06 -45.46
CA TYR A 172 35.77 -72.93 -46.53
C TYR A 172 35.22 -74.18 -45.86
N THR A 173 33.90 -74.26 -45.72
CA THR A 173 33.20 -75.54 -45.75
C THR A 173 31.72 -75.30 -46.02
N GLU A 174 31.22 -76.05 -47.00
CA GLU A 174 29.92 -75.94 -47.64
C GLU A 174 28.80 -76.58 -46.79
N GLN A 175 27.68 -75.86 -46.62
CA GLN A 175 26.33 -76.43 -46.50
C GLN A 175 25.32 -75.41 -47.09
N PRO A 176 24.77 -75.58 -48.31
CA PRO A 176 24.13 -74.47 -49.02
C PRO A 176 22.60 -74.43 -49.01
N GLU A 177 21.86 -75.44 -48.54
CA GLU A 177 20.39 -75.45 -48.71
C GLU A 177 19.61 -75.24 -47.41
N GLU A 178 19.89 -76.00 -46.35
CA GLU A 178 19.21 -75.85 -45.04
C GLU A 178 19.54 -74.49 -44.38
N ILE A 179 20.75 -73.99 -44.60
CA ILE A 179 21.19 -72.66 -44.15
C ILE A 179 20.53 -71.55 -44.95
N VAL A 180 20.19 -71.76 -46.22
CA VAL A 180 19.55 -70.73 -47.04
C VAL A 180 18.09 -70.56 -46.64
N ASP A 181 17.39 -71.66 -46.36
CA ASP A 181 16.03 -71.60 -45.82
C ASP A 181 16.00 -70.94 -44.43
N GLU A 182 16.93 -71.30 -43.53
CA GLU A 182 17.05 -70.68 -42.22
C GLU A 182 17.43 -69.18 -42.30
N VAL A 183 18.29 -68.80 -43.23
CA VAL A 183 18.62 -67.37 -43.49
C VAL A 183 17.39 -66.64 -44.02
N GLN A 184 16.60 -67.24 -44.91
CA GLN A 184 15.39 -66.62 -45.44
C GLN A 184 14.32 -66.43 -44.34
N ASP A 185 14.17 -67.41 -43.44
CA ASP A 185 13.27 -67.31 -42.29
C ASP A 185 13.72 -66.22 -41.31
N LEU A 186 15.03 -66.12 -41.04
CA LEU A 186 15.60 -65.06 -40.21
C LEU A 186 15.47 -63.68 -40.85
N GLU A 187 15.61 -63.57 -42.18
CA GLU A 187 15.38 -62.33 -42.93
C GLU A 187 13.92 -61.88 -42.81
N ASN A 188 12.97 -62.81 -42.92
CA ASN A 188 11.54 -62.53 -42.75
C ASN A 188 11.20 -62.11 -41.30
N GLU A 189 11.76 -62.79 -40.29
CA GLU A 189 11.56 -62.42 -38.87
C GLU A 189 12.15 -61.04 -38.57
N LEU A 190 13.30 -60.72 -39.18
CA LEU A 190 13.95 -59.42 -39.03
C LEU A 190 13.16 -58.30 -39.73
N GLU A 191 12.55 -58.56 -40.88
CA GLU A 191 11.62 -57.64 -41.54
C GLU A 191 10.35 -57.40 -40.70
N GLU A 192 9.77 -58.45 -40.12
CA GLU A 192 8.61 -58.34 -39.23
C GLU A 192 8.95 -57.55 -37.96
N LEU A 193 10.11 -57.79 -37.34
CA LEU A 193 10.61 -57.02 -36.21
C LEU A 193 10.83 -55.55 -36.55
N GLN A 194 11.39 -55.26 -37.73
CA GLN A 194 11.58 -53.89 -38.20
C GLN A 194 10.24 -53.17 -38.43
N ALA A 195 9.26 -53.86 -39.02
CA ALA A 195 7.91 -53.32 -39.22
C ALA A 195 7.21 -53.05 -37.89
N ALA A 196 7.24 -54.00 -36.95
CA ALA A 196 6.65 -53.84 -35.62
C ALA A 196 7.30 -52.68 -34.83
N HIS A 197 8.62 -52.55 -34.90
CA HIS A 197 9.33 -51.43 -34.27
C HIS A 197 8.98 -50.09 -34.93
N ALA A 198 8.82 -50.05 -36.27
CA ALA A 198 8.38 -48.84 -36.97
C ALA A 198 6.95 -48.43 -36.55
N GLU A 199 6.02 -49.39 -36.45
CA GLU A 199 4.67 -49.16 -35.95
C GLU A 199 4.65 -48.68 -34.48
N GLU A 200 5.52 -49.21 -33.62
CA GLU A 200 5.64 -48.76 -32.23
C GLU A 200 6.14 -47.31 -32.16
N ILE A 201 7.14 -46.95 -32.97
CA ILE A 201 7.62 -45.57 -33.08
C ILE A 201 6.50 -44.64 -33.56
N GLU A 202 5.77 -45.02 -34.61
CA GLU A 202 4.67 -44.21 -35.15
C GLU A 202 3.53 -44.06 -34.11
N SER A 203 3.20 -45.14 -33.39
CA SER A 203 2.24 -45.12 -32.28
C SER A 203 2.68 -44.17 -31.16
N MET A 204 3.96 -44.18 -30.77
CA MET A 204 4.50 -43.23 -29.80
C MET A 204 4.45 -41.80 -30.32
N GLN A 205 4.84 -41.56 -31.57
CA GLN A 205 4.79 -40.24 -32.20
C GLN A 205 3.36 -39.69 -32.21
N SER A 206 2.37 -40.51 -32.60
CA SER A 206 0.95 -40.15 -32.61
C SER A 206 0.45 -39.78 -31.21
N LYS A 207 0.85 -40.53 -30.16
CA LYS A 207 0.51 -40.20 -28.76
C LYS A 207 1.07 -38.84 -28.35
N PHE A 208 2.33 -38.54 -28.68
CA PHE A 208 2.94 -37.24 -28.37
C PHE A 208 2.30 -36.10 -29.16
N GLU A 209 1.98 -36.33 -30.43
CA GLU A 209 1.30 -35.33 -31.27
C GLU A 209 -0.10 -35.02 -30.73
N HIS A 210 -0.85 -36.05 -30.30
CA HIS A 210 -2.15 -35.86 -29.66
C HIS A 210 -2.04 -35.07 -28.35
N GLN A 211 -1.04 -35.38 -27.50
CA GLN A 211 -0.79 -34.61 -26.28
C GLN A 211 -0.44 -33.15 -26.58
N LEU A 212 0.40 -32.89 -27.58
CA LEU A 212 0.74 -31.53 -28.02
C LEU A 212 -0.49 -30.79 -28.54
N LYS A 213 -1.37 -31.47 -29.28
CA LYS A 213 -2.62 -30.88 -29.77
C LYS A 213 -3.53 -30.47 -28.61
N LEU A 214 -3.72 -31.33 -27.61
CA LEU A 214 -4.51 -31.00 -26.40
C LEU A 214 -3.92 -29.81 -25.64
N LEU A 215 -2.59 -29.72 -25.52
CA LEU A 215 -1.93 -28.59 -24.88
C LEU A 215 -2.13 -27.29 -25.67
N ARG A 216 -2.02 -27.33 -27.00
CA ARG A 216 -2.29 -26.16 -27.87
C ARG A 216 -3.75 -25.70 -27.76
N GLU A 217 -4.70 -26.64 -27.79
CA GLU A 217 -6.13 -26.32 -27.62
C GLU A 217 -6.38 -25.70 -26.24
N ARG A 218 -5.82 -26.26 -25.17
CA ARG A 218 -5.93 -25.71 -23.82
C ARG A 218 -5.36 -24.29 -23.71
N LEU A 219 -4.18 -24.07 -24.30
CA LEU A 219 -3.56 -22.75 -24.38
C LEU A 219 -4.48 -21.76 -25.10
N HIS A 220 -5.06 -22.15 -26.23
CA HIS A 220 -5.95 -21.29 -27.00
C HIS A 220 -7.25 -20.95 -26.25
N HIS A 221 -7.81 -21.90 -25.50
CA HIS A 221 -8.97 -21.65 -24.64
C HIS A 221 -8.66 -20.66 -23.52
N GLU A 222 -7.50 -20.81 -22.87
CA GLU A 222 -7.05 -19.87 -21.84
C GLU A 222 -6.77 -18.47 -22.42
N GLU A 223 -6.18 -18.38 -23.61
CA GLU A 223 -5.94 -17.10 -24.28
C GLU A 223 -7.26 -16.39 -24.64
N ASN A 224 -8.26 -17.13 -25.13
CA ASN A 224 -9.59 -16.59 -25.41
C ASN A 224 -10.30 -16.15 -24.12
N ARG A 225 -10.17 -16.90 -23.03
CA ARG A 225 -10.70 -16.53 -21.70
C ARG A 225 -10.05 -15.23 -21.19
N ARG A 226 -8.72 -15.12 -21.33
CA ARG A 226 -7.96 -13.91 -20.98
C ARG A 226 -8.41 -12.71 -21.83
N LYS A 227 -8.57 -12.89 -23.13
CA LYS A 227 -9.02 -11.84 -24.05
C LYS A 227 -10.40 -11.33 -23.67
N LYS A 228 -11.35 -12.23 -23.41
CA LYS A 228 -12.71 -11.86 -22.98
C LYS A 228 -12.71 -11.08 -21.65
N ALA A 229 -11.92 -11.53 -20.67
CA ALA A 229 -11.78 -10.80 -19.41
C ALA A 229 -11.15 -9.40 -19.61
N GLN A 230 -10.22 -9.26 -20.55
CA GLN A 230 -9.61 -7.97 -20.89
C GLN A 230 -10.63 -7.02 -21.56
N GLU A 231 -11.48 -7.53 -22.45
CA GLU A 231 -12.58 -6.77 -23.08
C GLU A 231 -13.62 -6.33 -22.03
N GLU A 232 -13.98 -7.20 -21.09
CA GLU A 232 -14.87 -6.87 -19.96
C GLU A 232 -14.27 -5.79 -19.05
N LEU A 233 -12.97 -5.84 -18.76
CA LEU A 233 -12.29 -4.79 -18.01
C LEU A 233 -12.25 -3.46 -18.77
N GLN A 234 -12.01 -3.49 -20.09
CA GLN A 234 -11.97 -2.28 -20.90
C GLN A 234 -13.35 -1.60 -20.97
N THR A 235 -14.42 -2.39 -21.12
CA THR A 235 -15.80 -1.86 -21.13
C THR A 235 -16.19 -1.30 -19.76
N LEU A 236 -15.85 -1.98 -18.65
CA LEU A 236 -16.04 -1.44 -17.31
C LEU A 236 -15.26 -0.15 -17.07
N ASN A 237 -14.02 -0.07 -17.56
CA ASN A 237 -13.21 1.14 -17.43
C ASN A 237 -13.82 2.31 -18.20
N SER A 238 -14.24 2.07 -19.45
CA SER A 238 -14.93 3.08 -20.27
C SER A 238 -16.23 3.57 -19.61
N LEU A 239 -17.01 2.68 -19.00
CA LEU A 239 -18.23 3.05 -18.31
C LEU A 239 -17.95 3.82 -17.01
N ASN A 240 -16.91 3.44 -16.27
CA ASN A 240 -16.45 4.15 -15.09
C ASN A 240 -15.98 5.58 -15.46
N ASP A 241 -15.15 5.72 -16.49
CA ASP A 241 -14.69 7.01 -17.01
C ASP A 241 -15.87 7.91 -17.40
N HIS A 242 -16.86 7.35 -18.10
CA HIS A 242 -18.08 8.10 -18.45
C HIS A 242 -18.87 8.52 -17.20
N SER A 243 -19.00 7.64 -16.21
CA SER A 243 -19.70 7.96 -14.96
C SER A 243 -18.98 9.04 -14.14
N LEU A 244 -17.65 8.97 -14.05
CA LEU A 244 -16.81 9.96 -13.37
C LEU A 244 -16.86 11.31 -14.11
N SER A 245 -16.80 11.29 -15.44
CA SER A 245 -16.92 12.49 -16.27
C SER A 245 -18.28 13.17 -16.08
N THR A 246 -19.37 12.39 -16.09
CA THR A 246 -20.72 12.89 -15.85
C THR A 246 -20.85 13.48 -14.45
N MET A 247 -20.40 12.77 -13.42
CA MET A 247 -20.43 13.26 -12.03
C MET A 247 -19.61 14.54 -11.88
N LYS A 248 -18.40 14.60 -12.45
CA LYS A 248 -17.56 15.81 -12.45
C LYS A 248 -18.30 16.98 -13.10
N LYS A 249 -18.93 16.75 -14.26
CA LYS A 249 -19.72 17.76 -14.95
C LYS A 249 -20.89 18.25 -14.10
N THR A 250 -21.64 17.36 -13.45
CA THR A 250 -22.76 17.76 -12.57
C THR A 250 -22.30 18.57 -11.35
N HIS A 251 -21.13 18.26 -10.78
CA HIS A 251 -20.55 19.05 -9.70
C HIS A 251 -20.07 20.42 -10.18
N GLU A 252 -19.47 20.48 -11.37
CA GLU A 252 -19.05 21.73 -11.99
C GLU A 252 -20.26 22.63 -12.28
N GLU A 253 -21.35 22.07 -12.80
CA GLU A 253 -22.63 22.78 -13.01
C GLU A 253 -23.22 23.27 -11.69
N MET A 254 -23.29 22.43 -10.64
CA MET A 254 -23.79 22.84 -9.32
C MET A 254 -22.96 23.97 -8.70
N LEU A 255 -21.63 23.92 -8.83
CA LEU A 255 -20.74 24.98 -8.35
C LEU A 255 -20.93 26.27 -9.14
N ALA A 256 -21.15 26.18 -10.45
CA ALA A 256 -21.46 27.33 -11.29
C ALA A 256 -22.80 27.96 -10.91
N GLU A 257 -23.84 27.14 -10.68
CA GLU A 257 -25.15 27.60 -10.21
C GLU A 257 -25.07 28.31 -8.85
N GLN A 258 -24.33 27.75 -7.88
CA GLN A 258 -24.13 28.41 -6.59
C GLN A 258 -23.42 29.75 -6.72
N ARG A 259 -22.37 29.82 -7.56
CA ARG A 259 -21.67 31.09 -7.84
C ARG A 259 -22.62 32.11 -8.45
N GLN A 260 -23.44 31.69 -9.42
CA GLN A 260 -24.44 32.53 -10.04
C GLN A 260 -25.46 33.05 -9.01
N GLN A 261 -25.98 32.18 -8.13
CA GLN A 261 -26.91 32.58 -7.08
C GLN A 261 -26.32 33.60 -6.11
N TYR A 262 -25.05 33.47 -5.73
CA TYR A 262 -24.39 34.47 -4.89
C TYR A 262 -24.17 35.80 -5.63
N GLU A 263 -23.82 35.76 -6.90
CA GLU A 263 -23.70 36.96 -7.73
C GLU A 263 -25.04 37.69 -7.84
N GLU A 264 -26.12 36.95 -8.11
CA GLU A 264 -27.49 37.47 -8.15
C GLU A 264 -27.92 38.08 -6.81
N GLN A 265 -27.59 37.44 -5.68
CA GLN A 265 -27.86 38.00 -4.34
C GLN A 265 -27.06 39.28 -4.08
N ILE A 266 -25.79 39.34 -4.50
CA ILE A 266 -24.97 40.55 -4.38
C ILE A 266 -25.58 41.69 -5.21
N ILE A 267 -26.05 41.40 -6.43
CA ILE A 267 -26.72 42.38 -7.29
C ILE A 267 -28.00 42.87 -6.63
N ALA A 268 -28.87 41.96 -6.18
CA ALA A 268 -30.13 42.31 -5.52
C ALA A 268 -29.90 43.21 -4.28
N LEU A 269 -28.91 42.88 -3.45
CA LEU A 269 -28.56 43.69 -2.28
C LEU A 269 -28.03 45.08 -2.66
N ARG A 270 -27.26 45.19 -3.76
CA ARG A 270 -26.79 46.48 -4.27
C ARG A 270 -27.94 47.34 -4.78
N GLU A 271 -28.90 46.72 -5.48
CA GLU A 271 -30.10 47.39 -5.97
C GLU A 271 -31.00 47.87 -4.82
N GLU A 272 -31.21 47.03 -3.81
CA GLU A 272 -31.97 47.38 -2.60
C GLU A 272 -31.31 48.56 -1.87
N HIS A 273 -30.00 48.49 -1.61
CA HIS A 273 -29.26 49.59 -0.98
C HIS A 273 -29.31 50.88 -1.80
N ALA A 274 -29.26 50.79 -3.14
CA ALA A 274 -29.40 51.97 -4.01
C ALA A 274 -30.81 52.57 -3.93
N ALA A 275 -31.85 51.74 -3.85
CA ALA A 275 -33.24 52.17 -3.68
C ALA A 275 -33.46 52.82 -2.31
N GLU A 276 -32.94 52.23 -1.23
CA GLU A 276 -32.99 52.80 0.13
C GLU A 276 -32.30 54.17 0.19
N LEU A 277 -31.12 54.30 -0.41
CA LEU A 277 -30.39 55.57 -0.49
C LEU A 277 -31.19 56.64 -1.26
N GLN A 278 -31.92 56.24 -2.30
CA GLN A 278 -32.79 57.15 -3.03
C GLN A 278 -34.00 57.58 -2.20
N GLU A 279 -34.60 56.66 -1.44
CA GLU A 279 -35.69 56.97 -0.51
C GLU A 279 -35.22 57.93 0.60
N GLU A 280 -34.05 57.70 1.18
CA GLU A 280 -33.45 58.58 2.18
C GLU A 280 -33.16 59.99 1.64
N LYS A 281 -32.62 60.08 0.42
CA LYS A 281 -32.44 61.37 -0.28
C LYS A 281 -33.78 62.09 -0.48
N LYS A 282 -34.83 61.37 -0.84
CA LYS A 282 -36.18 61.93 -1.02
C LYS A 282 -36.77 62.40 0.32
N ALA A 283 -36.66 61.60 1.37
CA ALA A 283 -37.12 61.95 2.71
C ALA A 283 -36.39 63.19 3.25
N THR A 284 -35.07 63.25 3.08
CA THR A 284 -34.26 64.41 3.49
C THR A 284 -34.68 65.68 2.73
N ARG A 285 -34.93 65.58 1.43
CA ARG A 285 -35.46 66.72 0.64
C ARG A 285 -36.80 67.20 1.16
N MET A 286 -37.74 66.27 1.41
CA MET A 286 -39.06 66.62 1.97
C MET A 286 -38.94 67.30 3.34
N ALA A 287 -38.01 66.86 4.19
CA ALA A 287 -37.75 67.48 5.48
C ALA A 287 -37.20 68.91 5.33
N LEU A 288 -36.23 69.12 4.43
CA LEU A 288 -35.72 70.46 4.13
C LEU A 288 -36.80 71.40 3.59
N ASP A 289 -37.65 70.91 2.67
CA ASP A 289 -38.79 71.68 2.13
C ASP A 289 -39.82 72.03 3.22
N ALA A 290 -40.03 71.15 4.21
CA ALA A 290 -40.90 71.42 5.35
C ALA A 290 -40.30 72.50 6.26
N VAL A 291 -39.01 72.41 6.57
CA VAL A 291 -38.29 73.42 7.37
C VAL A 291 -38.31 74.78 6.66
N GLN A 292 -38.06 74.82 5.35
CA GLN A 292 -38.12 76.06 4.58
C GLN A 292 -39.52 76.68 4.60
N ARG A 293 -40.57 75.87 4.40
CA ARG A 293 -41.97 76.36 4.51
C ARG A 293 -42.31 76.88 5.89
N ALA A 294 -41.83 76.23 6.95
CA ALA A 294 -42.02 76.68 8.33
C ALA A 294 -41.32 78.02 8.57
N HIS A 295 -40.06 78.14 8.16
CA HIS A 295 -39.30 79.38 8.23
C HIS A 295 -39.96 80.53 7.43
N ASP A 296 -40.45 80.26 6.21
CA ASP A 296 -41.17 81.26 5.40
C ASP A 296 -42.52 81.64 6.03
N ALA A 297 -43.18 80.72 6.75
CA ALA A 297 -44.38 81.02 7.52
C ALA A 297 -44.07 81.90 8.75
N GLU A 298 -42.97 81.60 9.46
CA GLU A 298 -42.48 82.44 10.56
C GLU A 298 -42.10 83.83 10.08
N LEU A 299 -41.37 83.96 8.96
CA LEU A 299 -41.06 85.26 8.36
C LEU A 299 -42.33 86.03 7.96
N ARG A 300 -43.32 85.36 7.38
CA ARG A 300 -44.64 85.97 7.10
C ARG A 300 -45.33 86.43 8.38
N SER A 301 -45.31 85.62 9.45
CA SER A 301 -45.87 85.99 10.76
C SER A 301 -45.12 87.16 11.40
N ILE A 302 -43.79 87.18 11.34
CA ILE A 302 -42.96 88.30 11.81
C ILE A 302 -43.27 89.55 11.01
N ASN A 303 -43.36 89.45 9.68
CA ASN A 303 -43.66 90.59 8.82
C ASN A 303 -45.10 91.12 9.04
N GLU A 304 -46.06 90.24 9.35
CA GLU A 304 -47.41 90.61 9.75
C GLU A 304 -47.42 91.29 11.13
N LYS A 305 -46.65 90.77 12.11
CA LYS A 305 -46.44 91.42 13.41
C LYS A 305 -45.76 92.77 13.26
N VAL A 306 -44.72 92.88 12.44
CA VAL A 306 -44.02 94.15 12.14
C VAL A 306 -44.92 95.12 11.39
N ARG A 307 -45.78 94.65 10.48
CA ARG A 307 -46.80 95.46 9.82
C ARG A 307 -47.86 95.95 10.80
N ASN A 308 -48.31 95.12 11.74
CA ASN A 308 -49.25 95.50 12.79
C ASN A 308 -48.61 96.46 13.82
N ILE A 309 -47.31 96.30 14.11
CA ILE A 309 -46.53 97.26 14.91
C ILE A 309 -46.31 98.57 14.12
N GLY A 310 -46.06 98.50 12.82
CA GLY A 310 -45.87 99.66 11.94
C GLY A 310 -47.17 100.43 11.66
N ALA A 311 -48.33 99.77 11.72
CA ALA A 311 -49.64 100.41 11.65
C ALA A 311 -50.01 101.14 12.97
N ASN A 312 -49.40 100.77 14.10
CA ASN A 312 -49.63 101.38 15.42
C ASN A 312 -48.41 102.09 16.02
N GLY A 313 -47.34 102.32 15.25
CA GLY A 313 -46.06 102.80 15.76
C GLY A 313 -45.32 103.65 14.76
N GLY A 314 -45.81 104.87 14.55
CA GLY A 314 -45.01 105.92 13.91
C GLY A 314 -43.78 106.26 14.76
N ASN A 315 -42.64 106.35 14.09
CA ASN A 315 -41.33 106.82 14.57
C ASN A 315 -40.58 105.90 15.55
N ILE A 316 -39.48 105.30 15.09
CA ILE A 316 -38.16 105.43 15.74
C ILE A 316 -37.08 105.22 14.67
N LYS A 317 -36.19 106.22 14.59
CA LYS A 317 -35.06 106.33 13.67
C LYS A 317 -33.93 105.39 14.07
N ILE A 318 -33.30 104.84 13.04
CA ILE A 318 -32.04 104.09 13.02
C ILE A 318 -30.90 105.01 13.50
N SER A 319 -29.98 104.49 14.32
CA SER A 319 -28.69 105.12 14.63
C SER A 319 -27.54 104.15 14.29
N PRO A 320 -26.49 104.59 13.56
CA PRO A 320 -25.37 103.76 13.15
C PRO A 320 -24.19 103.89 14.12
N GLN A 321 -23.71 102.77 14.67
CA GLN A 321 -22.39 102.74 15.30
C GLN A 321 -21.74 101.37 15.12
N ALA A 322 -20.94 101.27 14.07
CA ALA A 322 -20.15 100.09 13.72
C ALA A 322 -18.74 100.55 13.37
N THR A 323 -17.83 100.68 14.35
CA THR A 323 -16.39 100.91 14.07
C THR A 323 -15.42 100.73 15.26
N ILE A 324 -15.62 99.77 16.18
CA ILE A 324 -14.57 99.45 17.19
C ILE A 324 -14.50 97.93 17.48
N SER A 325 -14.46 97.06 16.45
CA SER A 325 -14.43 95.61 16.68
C SER A 325 -13.62 94.83 15.64
N ALA A 326 -12.52 95.39 15.15
CA ALA A 326 -11.62 94.70 14.22
C ALA A 326 -10.42 94.03 14.93
N GLU A 327 -9.76 94.69 15.89
CA GLU A 327 -8.54 94.15 16.51
C GLU A 327 -8.79 93.07 17.59
N LEU A 328 -9.91 93.12 18.32
CA LEU A 328 -10.27 92.06 19.28
C LEU A 328 -10.73 90.76 18.59
N ARG A 329 -11.14 90.81 17.31
CA ARG A 329 -11.63 89.62 16.58
C ARG A 329 -10.50 88.72 16.12
N THR A 330 -9.33 89.26 15.78
CA THR A 330 -8.17 88.50 15.31
C THR A 330 -7.56 87.63 16.41
N ASP A 331 -7.45 88.13 17.65
CA ASP A 331 -6.94 87.34 18.79
C ASP A 331 -7.92 86.25 19.25
N VAL A 332 -9.23 86.53 19.24
CA VAL A 332 -10.25 85.53 19.58
C VAL A 332 -10.33 84.44 18.50
N GLN A 333 -10.16 84.80 17.22
CA GLN A 333 -10.15 83.86 16.11
C GLN A 333 -8.88 82.99 16.10
N SER A 334 -7.70 83.58 16.36
CA SER A 334 -6.42 82.87 16.52
C SER A 334 -6.47 81.90 17.71
N SER A 335 -7.00 82.34 18.86
CA SER A 335 -7.17 81.47 20.03
C SER A 335 -8.13 80.30 19.77
N ARG A 336 -9.22 80.54 19.02
CA ARG A 336 -10.17 79.48 18.62
C ARG A 336 -9.54 78.49 17.63
N GLN A 337 -8.73 78.98 16.68
CA GLN A 337 -8.03 78.14 15.71
C GLN A 337 -6.93 77.32 16.37
N ASN A 338 -6.17 77.89 17.31
CA ASN A 338 -5.18 77.16 18.10
C ASN A 338 -5.84 76.08 18.97
N LYS A 339 -6.98 76.36 19.61
CA LYS A 339 -7.76 75.34 20.35
C LYS A 339 -8.23 74.21 19.44
N MET A 340 -8.64 74.51 18.20
CA MET A 340 -9.05 73.48 17.23
C MET A 340 -7.84 72.65 16.75
N LEU A 341 -6.70 73.28 16.49
CA LEU A 341 -5.46 72.57 16.12
C LEU A 341 -4.96 71.69 17.27
N GLU A 342 -5.06 72.17 18.51
CA GLU A 342 -4.71 71.41 19.71
C GLU A 342 -5.67 70.24 19.93
N GLN A 343 -6.98 70.42 19.67
CA GLN A 343 -7.96 69.34 19.66
C GLN A 343 -7.64 68.29 18.59
N MET A 344 -7.38 68.69 17.34
CA MET A 344 -7.00 67.75 16.27
C MET A 344 -5.66 67.05 16.56
N SER A 345 -4.69 67.75 17.15
CA SER A 345 -3.42 67.17 17.59
C SER A 345 -3.63 66.11 18.67
N ASN A 346 -4.51 66.39 19.65
CA ASN A 346 -4.85 65.46 20.71
C ASN A 346 -5.63 64.24 20.18
N GLU A 347 -6.57 64.43 19.25
CA GLU A 347 -7.30 63.34 18.60
C GLU A 347 -6.37 62.46 17.75
N LEU A 348 -5.42 63.05 17.01
CA LEU A 348 -4.40 62.30 16.28
C LEU A 348 -3.46 61.54 17.21
N ALA A 349 -3.06 62.12 18.34
CA ALA A 349 -2.25 61.46 19.34
C ALA A 349 -3.00 60.28 19.99
N GLN A 350 -4.28 60.46 20.32
CA GLN A 350 -5.14 59.40 20.84
C GLN A 350 -5.35 58.28 19.81
N LEU A 351 -5.62 58.62 18.54
CA LEU A 351 -5.78 57.64 17.48
C LEU A 351 -4.48 56.86 17.24
N SER A 352 -3.34 57.54 17.28
CA SER A 352 -2.02 56.91 17.17
C SER A 352 -1.73 55.97 18.34
N ALA A 353 -2.12 56.34 19.56
CA ALA A 353 -2.00 55.49 20.75
C ALA A 353 -2.94 54.27 20.70
N LEU A 354 -4.18 54.45 20.22
CA LEU A 354 -5.12 53.35 20.02
C LEU A 354 -4.65 52.39 18.93
N TYR A 355 -4.10 52.92 17.83
CA TYR A 355 -3.55 52.10 16.76
C TYR A 355 -2.32 51.32 17.22
N SER A 356 -1.40 51.95 17.97
CA SER A 356 -0.22 51.25 18.50
C SER A 356 -0.60 50.17 19.51
N ALA A 357 -1.59 50.43 20.38
CA ALA A 357 -2.12 49.42 21.30
C ALA A 357 -2.74 48.23 20.54
N LYS A 358 -3.49 48.51 19.47
CA LYS A 358 -4.10 47.46 18.64
C LYS A 358 -3.07 46.63 17.85
N CYS A 359 -2.01 47.27 17.37
CA CYS A 359 -0.89 46.56 16.75
C CYS A 359 -0.18 45.63 17.74
N LEU A 360 0.00 46.06 18.99
CA LEU A 360 0.58 45.24 20.05
C LEU A 360 -0.33 44.06 20.40
N GLU A 361 -1.64 44.29 20.54
CA GLU A 361 -2.63 43.22 20.77
C GLU A 361 -2.62 42.20 19.62
N ASN A 362 -2.61 42.66 18.37
CA ASN A 362 -2.50 41.77 17.21
C ASN A 362 -1.20 40.95 17.25
N SER A 363 -0.06 41.57 17.58
CA SER A 363 1.21 40.86 17.72
C SER A 363 1.16 39.80 18.83
N GLN A 364 0.49 40.09 19.95
CA GLN A 364 0.31 39.11 21.05
C GLN A 364 -0.62 37.97 20.65
N LEU A 365 -1.66 38.26 19.86
CA LEU A 365 -2.56 37.24 19.32
C LEU A 365 -1.83 36.35 18.31
N ASP A 366 -0.99 36.92 17.45
CA ASP A 366 -0.15 36.17 16.51
C ASP A 366 0.85 35.26 17.25
N GLU A 367 1.49 35.75 18.31
CA GLU A 367 2.38 34.95 19.16
C GLU A 367 1.62 33.80 19.85
N LYS A 368 0.44 34.08 20.43
CA LYS A 368 -0.42 33.04 21.03
C LYS A 368 -0.87 32.00 19.99
N MET A 369 -1.21 32.44 18.79
CA MET A 369 -1.60 31.54 17.70
C MET A 369 -0.42 30.66 17.28
N SER A 370 0.77 31.24 17.18
CA SER A 370 2.01 30.50 16.88
C SER A 370 2.30 29.44 17.94
N LEU A 371 2.18 29.77 19.23
CA LEU A 371 2.35 28.83 20.34
C LEU A 371 1.31 27.69 20.30
N LEU A 372 0.03 28.01 20.06
CA LEU A 372 -1.02 26.98 19.96
C LEU A 372 -0.81 26.05 18.76
N LEU A 373 -0.29 26.56 17.64
CA LEU A 373 0.06 25.74 16.49
C LEU A 373 1.25 24.82 16.79
N ALA A 374 2.28 25.35 17.45
CA ALA A 374 3.44 24.55 17.88
C ALA A 374 3.04 23.46 18.89
N ASP A 375 2.18 23.76 19.86
CA ASP A 375 1.65 22.78 20.81
C ASP A 375 0.81 21.71 20.12
N LYS A 376 0.00 22.08 19.13
CA LYS A 376 -0.78 21.13 18.33
C LYS A 376 0.12 20.22 17.50
N GLU A 377 1.21 20.74 16.94
CA GLU A 377 2.22 19.95 16.22
C GLU A 377 2.93 18.98 17.18
N ASN A 378 3.35 19.45 18.35
CA ASN A 378 3.97 18.61 19.39
C ASN A 378 3.02 17.53 19.93
N GLN A 379 1.73 17.84 20.10
CA GLN A 379 0.73 16.84 20.47
C GLN A 379 0.51 15.81 19.35
N SER A 380 0.59 16.22 18.08
CA SER A 380 0.47 15.28 16.96
C SER A 380 1.68 14.34 16.89
N SER A 381 2.90 14.85 17.10
CA SER A 381 4.12 14.03 17.13
C SER A 381 4.15 13.09 18.34
N LEU A 382 3.71 13.56 19.51
CA LEU A 382 3.58 12.72 20.70
C LEU A 382 2.57 11.58 20.48
N ASN A 383 1.42 11.86 19.86
CA ASN A 383 0.43 10.83 19.52
C ASN A 383 0.99 9.78 18.54
N ASP A 384 1.77 10.20 17.54
CA ASP A 384 2.41 9.28 16.60
C ASP A 384 3.42 8.35 17.29
N VAL A 385 4.25 8.91 18.19
CA VAL A 385 5.19 8.14 19.01
C VAL A 385 4.45 7.16 19.93
N GLU A 386 3.36 7.57 20.58
CA GLU A 386 2.55 6.67 21.41
C GLU A 386 1.92 5.53 20.59
N VAL A 387 1.42 5.81 19.38
CA VAL A 387 0.86 4.79 18.49
C VAL A 387 1.93 3.79 18.07
N GLN A 388 3.14 4.26 17.73
CA GLN A 388 4.28 3.41 17.42
C GLN A 388 4.68 2.55 18.62
N ASN A 389 4.73 3.12 19.81
CA ASN A 389 5.09 2.39 21.03
C ASN A 389 4.05 1.31 21.36
N ARG A 390 2.74 1.63 21.24
CA ARG A 390 1.66 0.63 21.35
C ARG A 390 1.79 -0.49 20.31
N ARG A 391 2.23 -0.19 19.09
CA ARG A 391 2.48 -1.21 18.04
C ARG A 391 3.65 -2.12 18.43
N LEU A 392 4.77 -1.55 18.85
CA LEU A 392 5.96 -2.30 19.27
C LEU A 392 5.65 -3.22 20.46
N HIS A 393 4.87 -2.75 21.43
CA HIS A 393 4.42 -3.59 22.55
C HIS A 393 3.58 -4.79 22.12
N ARG A 394 2.74 -4.66 21.08
CA ARG A 394 1.99 -5.80 20.53
C ARG A 394 2.90 -6.79 19.82
N GLU A 395 3.85 -6.28 19.03
CA GLU A 395 4.83 -7.12 18.32
C GLU A 395 5.72 -7.89 19.30
N LEU A 396 6.18 -7.24 20.39
CA LEU A 396 6.93 -7.90 21.46
C LEU A 396 6.13 -9.05 22.07
N ARG A 397 4.88 -8.81 22.47
CA ARG A 397 4.01 -9.87 23.01
C ARG A 397 3.81 -11.03 22.03
N GLN A 398 3.66 -10.73 20.75
CA GLN A 398 3.53 -11.77 19.73
C GLN A 398 4.82 -12.59 19.63
N LYS A 399 5.99 -11.95 19.61
CA LYS A 399 7.28 -12.62 19.60
C LYS A 399 7.50 -13.45 20.87
N ASP A 400 7.11 -12.96 22.03
CA ASP A 400 7.17 -13.73 23.28
C ASP A 400 6.31 -15.00 23.21
N THR A 401 5.13 -14.91 22.57
CA THR A 401 4.25 -16.08 22.36
C THR A 401 4.91 -17.11 21.45
N ILE A 402 5.53 -16.67 20.35
CA ILE A 402 6.26 -17.54 19.43
C ILE A 402 7.47 -18.18 20.11
N ILE A 403 8.22 -17.41 20.90
CA ILE A 403 9.36 -17.93 21.68
C ILE A 403 8.89 -19.02 22.63
N GLU A 404 7.75 -18.83 23.29
CA GLU A 404 7.20 -19.82 24.22
C GLU A 404 6.73 -21.09 23.50
N GLU A 405 6.12 -20.97 22.32
CA GLU A 405 5.79 -22.11 21.47
C GLU A 405 7.05 -22.87 21.01
N LEU A 406 8.06 -22.15 20.54
CA LEU A 406 9.34 -22.73 20.15
C LEU A 406 10.00 -23.46 21.33
N ARG A 407 10.02 -22.85 22.52
CA ARG A 407 10.51 -23.51 23.75
C ARG A 407 9.76 -24.79 24.06
N ARG A 408 8.44 -24.82 23.92
CA ARG A 408 7.64 -26.06 24.08
C ARG A 408 8.01 -27.11 23.03
N THR A 409 8.19 -26.71 21.77
CA THR A 409 8.59 -27.65 20.71
C THR A 409 9.98 -28.23 20.95
N VAL A 410 10.94 -27.40 21.37
CA VAL A 410 12.29 -27.86 21.74
C VAL A 410 12.20 -28.83 22.91
N ALA A 411 11.50 -28.49 23.99
CA ALA A 411 11.33 -29.37 25.14
C ALA A 411 10.62 -30.69 24.81
N PHE A 412 9.71 -30.69 23.84
CA PHE A 412 9.05 -31.90 23.33
C PHE A 412 10.02 -32.77 22.52
N LEU A 413 10.79 -32.16 21.62
CA LEU A 413 11.78 -32.87 20.80
C LEU A 413 12.92 -33.41 21.66
N GLU A 414 13.38 -32.67 22.67
CA GLU A 414 14.38 -33.13 23.64
C GLU A 414 13.89 -34.36 24.40
N ARG A 415 12.64 -34.36 24.90
CA ARG A 415 12.03 -35.53 25.55
C ARG A 415 11.96 -36.73 24.62
N ARG A 416 11.44 -36.53 23.39
CA ARG A 416 11.34 -37.59 22.40
C ARG A 416 12.71 -38.15 22.01
N ASN A 417 13.75 -37.32 21.97
CA ASN A 417 15.11 -37.75 21.68
C ASN A 417 15.70 -38.58 22.82
N VAL A 418 15.42 -38.19 24.08
CA VAL A 418 15.78 -39.00 25.26
C VAL A 418 15.04 -40.34 25.27
N ASP A 419 13.74 -40.35 24.93
CA ASP A 419 12.95 -41.59 24.84
C ASP A 419 13.45 -42.51 23.71
N SER A 420 13.86 -41.93 22.57
CA SER A 420 14.43 -42.67 21.44
C SER A 420 15.86 -43.18 21.74
N ALA A 421 16.61 -42.46 22.57
CA ALA A 421 17.93 -42.90 23.05
C ALA A 421 17.83 -43.98 24.14
N ASN A 422 16.69 -44.12 24.81
CA ASN A 422 16.44 -45.16 25.81
C ASN A 422 15.92 -46.49 25.23
N GLU A 423 15.52 -46.55 23.95
CA GLU A 423 15.08 -47.80 23.28
C GLU A 423 16.20 -48.57 22.54
N GLU A 424 17.42 -48.02 22.43
CA GLU A 424 18.61 -48.81 22.07
C GLU A 424 19.35 -49.30 23.34
N HIS A 425 19.70 -50.58 23.36
CA HIS A 425 20.21 -51.34 24.51
C HIS A 425 21.42 -50.74 25.25
N PRO A 426 21.62 -51.12 26.54
CA PRO A 426 22.64 -50.56 27.42
C PRO A 426 24.02 -51.09 27.02
N VAL A 427 24.96 -50.18 26.76
CA VAL A 427 26.38 -50.53 26.69
C VAL A 427 27.11 -49.66 27.70
N ASN A 428 27.53 -50.34 28.77
CA ASN A 428 28.40 -49.84 29.81
C ASN A 428 29.63 -49.13 29.21
N PHE A 429 29.88 -47.91 29.66
CA PHE A 429 31.24 -47.48 29.96
C PHE A 429 31.29 -47.05 31.41
N GLU A 430 32.01 -47.89 32.15
CA GLU A 430 32.48 -47.75 33.50
C GLU A 430 33.51 -46.61 33.57
N GLU A 431 33.43 -45.75 34.58
CA GLU A 431 34.55 -45.39 35.47
C GLU A 431 34.33 -44.05 36.22
N ARG A 432 34.17 -44.19 37.55
CA ARG A 432 34.64 -43.34 38.67
C ARG A 432 34.18 -41.87 38.79
N VAL A 433 33.37 -41.55 39.80
CA VAL A 433 33.72 -41.27 41.23
C VAL A 433 34.19 -39.82 41.40
N ASP A 434 33.28 -38.95 41.87
CA ASP A 434 33.31 -38.24 43.17
C ASP A 434 32.55 -36.89 43.15
N ASP A 435 31.91 -36.62 44.29
CA ASP A 435 31.46 -35.34 44.87
C ASP A 435 30.14 -34.65 44.42
N VAL A 436 29.07 -35.07 45.14
CA VAL A 436 28.05 -34.29 45.91
C VAL A 436 28.50 -32.84 46.30
N PRO A 437 27.65 -31.80 46.61
CA PRO A 437 26.19 -31.70 46.85
C PRO A 437 25.45 -30.55 46.08
N LEU A 438 24.14 -30.61 45.79
CA LEU A 438 22.96 -30.25 46.62
C LEU A 438 22.84 -28.76 47.06
N LEU A 439 21.73 -28.14 46.61
CA LEU A 439 20.96 -27.02 47.20
C LEU A 439 21.69 -25.66 47.20
N GLN A 440 21.05 -24.51 47.02
CA GLN A 440 19.84 -24.06 47.72
C GLN A 440 19.33 -22.77 47.09
N GLU A 441 18.03 -22.53 47.30
CA GLU A 441 17.24 -21.33 47.03
C GLU A 441 17.94 -20.01 47.38
N GLU A 442 17.64 -18.94 46.63
CA GLU A 442 17.21 -17.70 47.30
C GLU A 442 16.40 -16.80 46.36
N SER A 443 15.16 -16.55 46.78
CA SER A 443 14.34 -15.39 46.43
C SER A 443 15.01 -14.08 46.82
N VAL A 444 14.71 -12.98 46.14
CA VAL A 444 14.09 -11.77 46.73
C VAL A 444 13.88 -10.68 45.65
N THR A 445 12.70 -10.08 45.81
CA THR A 445 12.03 -8.96 45.16
C THR A 445 12.77 -7.61 45.09
N SER A 446 12.38 -6.78 44.10
CA SER A 446 11.88 -5.38 44.24
C SER A 446 12.52 -4.37 43.27
N GLN A 447 11.81 -4.08 42.16
CA GLN A 447 11.28 -2.76 41.72
C GLN A 447 12.17 -1.47 41.72
N PRO A 448 11.69 -0.33 41.16
CA PRO A 448 12.13 0.26 39.89
C PRO A 448 12.88 1.60 40.03
N LEU A 449 13.60 2.09 38.99
CA LEU A 449 13.73 3.53 38.69
C LEU A 449 14.51 3.82 37.39
N GLN A 450 13.79 4.36 36.41
CA GLN A 450 14.08 5.60 35.66
C GLN A 450 15.55 6.01 35.47
N ILE A 451 16.05 5.95 34.23
CA ILE A 451 17.20 6.77 33.80
C ILE A 451 16.91 7.40 32.44
N HIS A 452 16.97 8.73 32.44
CA HIS A 452 17.00 9.63 31.29
C HIS A 452 18.15 9.29 30.34
N SER A 453 17.88 9.28 29.04
CA SER A 453 18.92 9.22 28.00
C SER A 453 19.17 10.63 27.46
N PRO A 454 20.42 11.09 27.36
CA PRO A 454 20.81 12.02 26.33
C PRO A 454 21.59 11.29 25.23
N THR A 455 21.19 11.64 24.02
CA THR A 455 21.76 11.35 22.71
C THR A 455 23.28 11.50 22.67
N LEU A 456 24.00 10.50 22.14
CA LEU A 456 25.27 10.76 21.47
C LEU A 456 25.53 9.75 20.36
N GLN A 457 25.65 10.34 19.18
CA GLN A 457 26.06 9.84 17.89
C GLN A 457 27.48 9.25 17.93
N GLN A 458 27.66 8.00 17.50
CA GLN A 458 28.88 7.62 16.78
C GLN A 458 28.77 6.26 16.08
N GLN A 459 29.24 6.26 14.83
CA GLN A 459 29.52 5.10 13.97
C GLN A 459 30.53 4.17 14.64
N ILE A 460 30.27 2.85 14.62
CA ILE A 460 31.36 1.85 14.58
C ILE A 460 30.94 0.70 13.65
N THR A 461 31.64 0.62 12.53
CA THR A 461 31.79 -0.53 11.65
C THR A 461 32.58 -1.61 12.37
N ARG A 462 32.07 -2.85 12.52
CA ARG A 462 32.91 -4.05 12.72
C ARG A 462 32.23 -5.30 12.15
N ASN A 463 32.89 -5.87 11.14
CA ASN A 463 32.77 -7.25 10.69
C ASN A 463 33.08 -8.22 11.84
N PHE A 464 32.48 -9.41 11.84
CA PHE A 464 33.21 -10.70 11.92
C PHE A 464 32.28 -11.91 11.67
N SER A 465 32.73 -12.73 10.73
CA SER A 465 32.84 -14.20 10.73
C SER A 465 31.66 -15.12 11.01
N SER A 466 31.33 -15.82 9.92
CA SER A 466 30.67 -17.11 9.79
C SER A 466 31.24 -18.20 10.71
N LEU A 467 30.37 -18.99 11.34
CA LEU A 467 30.68 -20.34 11.81
C LEU A 467 29.86 -21.35 11.01
N ASN A 468 30.58 -22.19 10.29
CA ASN A 468 30.12 -23.30 9.47
C ASN A 468 30.00 -24.55 10.37
N SER A 469 28.92 -25.32 10.25
CA SER A 469 28.84 -26.68 10.79
C SER A 469 28.13 -27.58 9.80
N ASN A 470 28.95 -28.38 9.12
CA ASN A 470 28.54 -29.56 8.37
C ASN A 470 28.14 -30.67 9.35
N ASN A 471 27.11 -31.44 9.03
CA ASN A 471 27.22 -32.89 9.11
C ASN A 471 26.25 -33.62 8.19
N ASN A 472 26.82 -34.65 7.56
CA ASN A 472 26.27 -35.45 6.48
C ASN A 472 25.26 -36.52 6.94
N ASN A 473 24.26 -36.71 6.08
CA ASN A 473 23.60 -37.95 5.64
C ASN A 473 23.87 -39.28 6.36
N LYS A 474 22.79 -40.07 6.52
CA LYS A 474 22.65 -41.37 5.85
C LYS A 474 21.17 -41.82 5.75
N ASN A 475 20.89 -42.44 4.59
CA ASN A 475 19.62 -42.98 4.09
C ASN A 475 19.17 -44.25 4.85
N SER A 476 17.87 -44.61 4.79
CA SER A 476 17.42 -45.85 4.10
C SER A 476 15.88 -46.06 4.14
N THR A 477 15.34 -46.37 2.95
CA THR A 477 14.32 -47.38 2.58
C THR A 477 12.95 -47.52 3.27
N ALA A 478 11.92 -47.21 2.48
CA ALA A 478 10.79 -48.07 2.07
C ALA A 478 10.11 -49.03 3.07
N THR A 479 8.81 -48.83 3.33
CA THR A 479 7.76 -49.87 3.22
C THR A 479 6.35 -49.26 3.22
N GLN A 480 5.53 -49.64 2.24
CA GLN A 480 4.06 -49.62 2.28
C GLN A 480 3.58 -50.79 3.19
N PRO A 481 2.38 -50.75 3.82
CA PRO A 481 1.18 -51.24 3.13
C PRO A 481 -0.16 -50.54 3.48
N THR A 482 -0.94 -50.35 2.42
CA THR A 482 -2.34 -50.77 2.16
C THR A 482 -3.23 -51.33 3.29
N ILE A 483 -4.56 -51.03 3.15
CA ILE A 483 -5.79 -51.78 3.53
C ILE A 483 -6.64 -51.06 4.60
N VAL A 484 -7.98 -50.88 4.54
CA VAL A 484 -9.05 -50.91 3.50
C VAL A 484 -10.39 -50.67 4.23
N ILE A 485 -11.40 -50.09 3.55
CA ILE A 485 -12.87 -50.22 3.76
C ILE A 485 -13.50 -49.56 5.02
N SER A 486 -14.69 -48.95 5.04
CA SER A 486 -15.65 -48.44 4.05
C SER A 486 -16.80 -47.72 4.81
N SER A 487 -17.34 -46.66 4.19
CA SER A 487 -18.75 -46.22 4.13
C SER A 487 -19.71 -46.33 5.32
N THR A 488 -20.47 -45.25 5.59
CA THR A 488 -21.94 -45.23 5.36
C THR A 488 -22.53 -43.81 5.43
N CYS A 489 -23.53 -43.58 4.59
CA CYS A 489 -24.27 -42.33 4.40
C CYS A 489 -25.44 -42.16 5.39
N ARG A 490 -25.77 -40.93 5.82
CA ARG A 490 -27.04 -40.22 5.51
C ARG A 490 -27.21 -38.89 6.27
N PRO A 491 -28.01 -37.94 5.73
CA PRO A 491 -28.19 -36.59 6.25
C PRO A 491 -29.41 -36.46 7.17
N LEU A 492 -29.42 -35.48 8.07
CA LEU A 492 -30.64 -35.02 8.73
C LEU A 492 -30.75 -33.49 8.73
N SER A 493 -31.84 -33.07 8.07
CA SER A 493 -32.69 -31.87 8.19
C SER A 493 -32.43 -30.89 9.34
N GLY A 494 -32.67 -29.61 9.03
CA GLY A 494 -32.35 -28.47 9.88
C GLY A 494 -33.35 -28.13 10.98
N GLN A 495 -32.90 -27.24 11.87
CA GLN A 495 -33.72 -26.17 12.46
C GLN A 495 -32.85 -25.16 13.23
N GLY A 496 -32.99 -23.89 12.86
CA GLY A 496 -32.98 -22.68 13.70
C GLY A 496 -31.86 -22.49 14.74
N VAL A 497 -30.89 -21.62 14.43
CA VAL A 497 -30.02 -21.00 15.45
C VAL A 497 -30.27 -19.50 15.50
N LYS A 498 -30.64 -19.04 16.69
CA LYS A 498 -31.00 -17.68 17.07
C LYS A 498 -29.76 -16.76 17.06
N PHE A 499 -29.91 -15.55 16.49
CA PHE A 499 -28.89 -14.51 16.51
C PHE A 499 -28.61 -14.01 17.94
N ARG A 500 -27.34 -14.10 18.37
CA ARG A 500 -26.84 -13.35 19.52
C ARG A 500 -26.09 -12.12 19.02
N ARG A 501 -26.75 -10.97 19.15
CA ARG A 501 -26.24 -9.60 18.94
C ARG A 501 -24.94 -9.41 19.73
N ASN A 502 -23.81 -9.22 19.05
CA ASN A 502 -22.56 -8.80 19.68
C ASN A 502 -22.23 -7.35 19.32
N ARG A 503 -21.86 -6.59 20.36
CA ARG A 503 -21.71 -5.14 20.38
C ARG A 503 -20.50 -4.69 19.55
N GLN A 504 -20.73 -3.65 18.77
CA GLN A 504 -19.73 -2.90 18.03
C GLN A 504 -18.69 -2.30 18.98
N MET A 505 -17.41 -2.56 18.70
CA MET A 505 -16.27 -1.77 19.16
C MET A 505 -15.58 -1.24 17.91
N THR A 506 -15.68 0.07 17.72
CA THR A 506 -15.14 0.85 16.61
C THR A 506 -13.61 0.92 16.69
N LEU A 507 -12.93 0.41 15.66
CA LEU A 507 -11.50 0.62 15.45
C LEU A 507 -11.25 1.83 14.52
N LYS A 508 -10.30 2.64 14.96
CA LYS A 508 -10.00 4.00 14.55
C LYS A 508 -9.21 4.02 13.24
N MET A 509 -9.58 4.96 12.37
CA MET A 509 -8.90 5.32 11.12
C MET A 509 -7.40 5.58 11.34
N THR A 510 -6.54 4.91 10.57
CA THR A 510 -5.11 5.23 10.49
C THR A 510 -4.84 6.26 9.40
N SER A 511 -4.04 7.26 9.78
CA SER A 511 -3.64 8.46 9.04
C SER A 511 -2.99 8.18 7.68
N ARG A 512 -3.48 8.85 6.62
CA ARG A 512 -2.99 8.83 5.22
C ARG A 512 -1.94 9.93 4.93
N ARG A 513 -0.85 10.04 5.71
CA ARG A 513 0.02 11.24 5.64
C ARG A 513 1.36 11.14 4.88
N ASN A 514 1.62 10.06 4.13
CA ASN A 514 2.89 9.90 3.39
C ASN A 514 2.71 9.59 1.87
N ASP A 515 1.85 10.34 1.15
CA ASP A 515 1.80 10.27 -0.33
C ASP A 515 2.14 11.64 -0.93
N ILE A 516 3.29 11.72 -1.62
CA ILE A 516 3.96 12.97 -2.07
C ILE A 516 3.36 13.48 -3.40
N ARG A 517 2.11 13.14 -3.72
CA ARG A 517 1.46 13.48 -5.01
C ARG A 517 0.32 14.48 -4.91
N PHE A 518 0.03 15.04 -3.74
CA PHE A 518 -1.01 16.05 -3.55
C PHE A 518 -0.51 17.26 -2.76
N LEU A 519 0.25 18.13 -3.42
CA LEU A 519 0.46 19.52 -2.99
C LEU A 519 -0.24 20.46 -3.96
N SER A 520 -1.58 20.47 -3.92
CA SER A 520 -2.42 21.56 -4.46
C SER A 520 -3.91 21.27 -4.20
N ASN A 521 -4.33 21.40 -2.93
CA ASN A 521 -5.65 21.96 -2.56
C ASN A 521 -5.82 21.90 -1.04
N PRO A 522 -6.08 23.02 -0.34
CA PRO A 522 -6.56 22.96 1.03
C PRO A 522 -8.03 22.49 1.02
N ALA A 523 -8.28 21.28 1.52
CA ALA A 523 -9.64 20.82 1.79
C ALA A 523 -10.17 21.53 3.04
N ILE A 524 -11.18 22.38 2.85
CA ILE A 524 -11.95 23.02 3.93
C ILE A 524 -12.84 21.95 4.59
N PRO A 525 -12.74 21.69 5.91
CA PRO A 525 -13.66 20.79 6.60
C PRO A 525 -15.03 21.47 6.75
N VAL A 526 -16.08 20.84 6.23
CA VAL A 526 -17.47 21.23 6.51
C VAL A 526 -17.83 20.71 7.91
N SER A 527 -17.65 21.55 8.93
CA SER A 527 -18.19 21.31 10.26
C SER A 527 -19.71 21.50 10.23
N GLN A 528 -20.44 20.55 10.84
CA GLN A 528 -21.86 20.69 11.15
C GLN A 528 -22.08 22.01 11.91
N LEU A 529 -22.87 22.92 11.31
CA LEU A 529 -23.34 24.12 11.98
C LEU A 529 -24.26 23.72 13.14
N THR A 530 -23.70 23.63 14.33
CA THR A 530 -24.46 23.95 15.53
C THR A 530 -24.40 25.46 15.72
N ASN A 531 -25.41 26.13 15.19
CA ASN A 531 -26.03 27.34 15.72
C ASN A 531 -25.09 28.37 16.39
N ASP A 532 -24.29 29.08 15.59
CA ASP A 532 -23.70 30.34 16.00
C ASP A 532 -24.26 31.46 15.12
N TYR A 533 -25.03 32.33 15.76
CA TYR A 533 -25.62 33.54 15.20
C TYR A 533 -24.58 34.33 14.38
N PRO A 534 -24.83 34.65 13.10
CA PRO A 534 -23.87 35.40 12.32
C PRO A 534 -23.82 36.84 12.83
N ALA A 535 -22.61 37.38 12.99
CA ALA A 535 -22.33 38.75 13.42
C ALA A 535 -23.00 39.85 12.55
N SER A 536 -23.61 39.48 11.43
CA SER A 536 -24.49 40.32 10.62
C SER A 536 -25.78 40.71 11.35
N GLU A 537 -26.35 39.82 12.18
CA GLU A 537 -27.59 40.07 12.92
C GLU A 537 -27.35 40.96 14.15
N LEU A 538 -26.17 40.85 14.78
CA LEU A 538 -25.75 41.74 15.87
C LEU A 538 -25.54 43.19 15.37
N ARG A 539 -25.01 43.39 14.15
CA ARG A 539 -24.93 44.72 13.52
C ARG A 539 -26.29 45.24 13.08
N ARG A 540 -27.20 44.35 12.66
CA ARG A 540 -28.59 44.71 12.30
C ARG A 540 -29.41 45.10 13.53
N SER A 541 -29.13 44.52 14.71
CA SER A 541 -29.76 44.88 15.99
C SER A 541 -29.34 46.25 16.55
N MET A 542 -28.24 46.82 16.04
CA MET A 542 -27.71 48.13 16.45
C MET A 542 -28.17 49.28 15.52
N PHE A 543 -28.83 48.97 14.41
CA PHE A 543 -29.37 49.96 13.48
C PHE A 543 -30.86 50.18 13.75
N ILE A 544 -31.21 51.36 14.25
CA ILE A 544 -32.61 51.79 14.42
C ILE A 544 -33.28 51.78 13.02
N PRO A 545 -34.33 50.99 12.78
CA PRO A 545 -35.00 50.93 11.47
C PRO A 545 -35.49 52.32 11.01
N VAL A 546 -35.48 52.56 9.70
CA VAL A 546 -35.91 53.85 9.11
C VAL A 546 -37.33 54.23 9.53
N SER A 547 -38.22 53.25 9.71
CA SER A 547 -39.58 53.44 10.23
C SER A 547 -39.61 53.97 11.66
N GLU A 548 -38.66 53.57 12.51
CA GLU A 548 -38.54 54.08 13.88
C GLU A 548 -37.89 55.45 13.93
N ARG A 549 -36.90 55.72 13.05
CA ARG A 549 -36.36 57.08 12.87
C ARG A 549 -37.43 58.05 12.37
N ARG A 550 -38.31 57.62 11.45
CA ARG A 550 -39.45 58.43 10.96
C ARG A 550 -40.40 58.78 12.10
N LYS A 551 -40.74 57.83 12.99
CA LYS A 551 -41.59 58.09 14.16
C LYS A 551 -41.01 59.16 15.08
N PHE A 552 -39.70 59.14 15.32
CA PHE A 552 -39.02 60.15 16.13
C PHE A 552 -39.19 61.57 15.55
N PHE A 553 -39.11 61.72 14.23
CA PHE A 553 -39.32 63.03 13.57
C PHE A 553 -40.80 63.43 13.45
N GLU A 554 -41.73 62.47 13.33
CA GLU A 554 -43.17 62.75 13.41
C GLU A 554 -43.56 63.29 14.80
N THR A 555 -42.96 62.77 15.88
CA THR A 555 -43.20 63.30 17.23
C THR A 555 -42.66 64.74 17.39
N ILE A 556 -41.52 65.07 16.78
CA ILE A 556 -41.01 66.46 16.78
C ILE A 556 -41.91 67.41 15.97
N ALA A 557 -42.55 66.92 14.90
CA ALA A 557 -43.52 67.68 14.11
C ALA A 557 -44.82 67.97 14.88
N GLU A 558 -45.25 67.07 15.77
CA GLU A 558 -46.41 67.29 16.66
C GLU A 558 -46.15 68.36 17.73
N TYR A 559 -44.92 68.47 18.24
CA TYR A 559 -44.55 69.53 19.20
C TYR A 559 -44.29 70.91 18.57
N SER A 560 -44.20 71.00 17.25
CA SER A 560 -43.98 72.27 16.53
C SER A 560 -45.28 72.93 16.02
N HIS A 561 -46.44 72.38 16.37
CA HIS A 561 -47.72 73.07 16.23
C HIS A 561 -48.08 73.75 17.57
N PRO A 562 -48.13 75.09 17.64
CA PRO A 562 -48.72 75.75 18.80
C PRO A 562 -50.24 75.56 18.76
N PHE A 563 -50.84 75.28 19.94
CA PHE A 563 -52.29 75.38 20.15
C PHE A 563 -52.80 76.80 19.84
#